data_AF-A0A7Y2KKP0-F1
#
_entry.id   AF-A0A7Y2KKP0-F1
#
_cell.length_a   1.000
_cell.length_b   1.000
_cell.length_c   1.000
_cell.angle_alpha   90.00
_cell.angle_beta   90.00
_cell.angle_gamma   90.00
#
_symmetry.space_group_name_H-M   'P 1'
#
loop_
_entity.id
_entity.type
_entity.pdbx_description
1 polymer ?
#
loop_
_entity_poly.entity_id
_entity_poly.type
_entity_poly.pdbx_seq_one_letter_code
_entity_poly.pdbx_strand_id
1 'polypeptide(L)'
;MKEYRELLVALGVMALLTPIGIYFPQIMKAGGAWGEWGILEVKKMVGYAPAGMKKAEDTWKAPMPDYAPSGRERASIPEQGLHYLFSALLGIVACGGGAYLLARWLTRRGSPPADRRQ
;
A
#
# COMPACT_ATOMS: atom_id res chain seq x y z
N MET A 1 -18.98 -16.82 0.22
CA MET A 1 -17.66 -17.10 -0.43
C MET A 1 -17.79 -17.10 -1.96
N LYS A 2 -18.85 -17.70 -2.52
CA LYS A 2 -19.09 -17.69 -3.98
C LYS A 2 -19.33 -16.27 -4.51
N GLU A 3 -20.02 -15.40 -3.75
CA GLU A 3 -20.30 -14.01 -4.17
C GLU A 3 -19.03 -13.15 -4.32
N TYR A 4 -17.97 -13.44 -3.58
CA TYR A 4 -16.71 -12.67 -3.62
C TYR A 4 -15.60 -13.37 -4.38
N ARG A 5 -15.89 -14.53 -5.01
CA ARG A 5 -14.87 -15.36 -5.64
C ARG A 5 -14.15 -14.61 -6.76
N GLU A 6 -14.89 -13.87 -7.59
CA GLU A 6 -14.32 -13.08 -8.69
C GLU A 6 -13.43 -11.95 -8.18
N LEU A 7 -13.87 -11.24 -7.13
CA LEU A 7 -13.07 -10.21 -6.46
C LEU A 7 -11.79 -10.80 -5.86
N LEU A 8 -11.89 -11.94 -5.16
CA LEU A 8 -10.72 -12.60 -4.56
C LEU A 8 -9.74 -13.09 -5.63
N VAL A 9 -10.23 -13.60 -6.75
CA VAL A 9 -9.39 -13.98 -7.90
C VAL A 9 -8.73 -12.74 -8.49
N ALA A 10 -9.46 -11.65 -8.72
CA ALA A 10 -8.90 -10.39 -9.23
C ALA A 10 -7.81 -9.82 -8.30
N LEU A 11 -8.07 -9.81 -6.98
CA LEU A 11 -7.08 -9.39 -5.98
C LEU A 11 -5.87 -10.31 -5.94
N GLY A 12 -6.07 -11.63 -6.06
CA GLY A 12 -4.98 -12.59 -6.14
C GLY A 12 -4.11 -12.39 -7.39
N VAL A 13 -4.74 -12.17 -8.55
CA VAL A 13 -4.03 -11.85 -9.80
C VAL A 13 -3.26 -10.53 -9.65
N MET A 14 -3.89 -9.48 -9.12
CA MET A 14 -3.21 -8.21 -8.87
C MET A 14 -2.02 -8.38 -7.92
N ALA A 15 -2.18 -9.13 -6.83
CA ALA A 15 -1.11 -9.44 -5.88
C ALA A 15 0.09 -10.11 -6.57
N LEU A 16 -0.15 -11.09 -7.45
CA LEU A 16 0.90 -11.75 -8.23
C LEU A 16 1.58 -10.82 -9.24
N LEU A 17 0.86 -9.82 -9.75
CA LEU A 17 1.42 -8.83 -10.67
C LEU A 17 2.17 -7.70 -9.94
N THR A 18 1.97 -7.49 -8.63
CA THR A 18 2.65 -6.42 -7.87
C THR A 18 4.19 -6.41 -7.97
N PRO A 19 4.92 -7.55 -8.01
CA PRO A 19 6.38 -7.51 -8.12
C PRO A 19 6.84 -6.87 -9.43
N ILE A 20 6.02 -6.91 -10.49
CA ILE A 20 6.33 -6.26 -11.77
C ILE A 20 6.53 -4.75 -11.57
N GLY A 21 5.73 -4.11 -10.72
CA GLY A 21 5.83 -2.67 -10.44
C GLY A 21 7.15 -2.26 -9.75
N ILE A 22 7.87 -3.21 -9.14
CA ILE A 22 9.17 -3.00 -8.49
C ILE A 22 10.29 -3.34 -9.47
N TYR A 23 10.24 -4.51 -10.11
CA TYR A 23 11.32 -4.98 -10.98
C TYR A 23 11.36 -4.29 -12.35
N PHE A 24 10.21 -3.94 -12.92
CA PHE A 24 10.14 -3.37 -14.27
C PHE A 24 10.78 -1.97 -14.38
N PRO A 25 10.54 -1.02 -13.46
CA PRO A 25 11.23 0.28 -13.47
C PRO A 25 12.75 0.15 -13.31
N GLN A 26 13.21 -0.84 -12.53
CA GLN A 26 14.63 -1.11 -12.34
C GLN A 26 15.30 -1.63 -13.62
N ILE A 27 14.66 -2.54 -14.34
CA ILE A 27 15.15 -3.06 -15.64
C ILE A 27 15.25 -1.94 -16.67
N MET A 28 14.23 -1.07 -16.72
CA MET A 28 14.14 0.03 -17.68
C MET A 28 14.95 1.27 -17.27
N LYS A 29 15.62 1.25 -16.11
CA LYS A 29 16.29 2.41 -15.50
C LYS A 29 15.38 3.64 -15.40
N ALA A 30 14.07 3.40 -15.20
CA ALA A 30 13.03 4.42 -15.21
C ALA A 30 12.93 5.22 -13.89
N GLY A 31 13.72 4.86 -12.87
CA GLY A 31 13.70 5.49 -11.54
C GLY A 31 13.04 4.59 -10.49
N GLY A 32 12.38 5.20 -9.50
CA GLY A 32 11.69 4.52 -8.41
C GLY A 32 10.53 3.61 -8.84
N ALA A 33 10.02 2.84 -7.87
CA ALA A 33 8.87 1.96 -8.06
C ALA A 33 7.62 2.74 -8.50
N TRP A 34 6.78 2.12 -9.31
CA TRP A 34 5.56 2.78 -9.78
C TRP A 34 4.64 3.17 -8.62
N GLY A 35 4.32 4.46 -8.53
CA GLY A 35 3.51 5.02 -7.46
C GLY A 35 4.31 5.57 -6.27
N GLU A 36 5.64 5.37 -6.25
CA GLU A 36 6.52 5.85 -5.18
C GLU A 36 7.47 6.95 -5.64
N TRP A 37 7.02 7.73 -6.64
CA TRP A 37 7.86 8.77 -7.21
C TRP A 37 8.01 9.98 -6.28
N GLY A 38 9.26 10.35 -6.02
CA GLY A 38 9.59 11.59 -5.32
C GLY A 38 9.41 12.82 -6.21
N ILE A 39 9.36 14.01 -5.60
CA ILE A 39 9.18 15.26 -6.36
C ILE A 39 10.31 15.51 -7.37
N LEU A 40 11.53 15.07 -7.04
CA LEU A 40 12.70 15.18 -7.90
C LEU A 40 12.56 14.31 -9.14
N GLU A 41 12.03 13.09 -8.98
CA GLU A 41 11.78 12.17 -10.08
C GLU A 41 10.66 12.68 -10.97
N VAL A 42 9.56 13.16 -10.40
CA VAL A 42 8.47 13.78 -11.16
C VAL A 42 8.97 15.00 -11.92
N LYS A 43 9.80 15.86 -11.30
CA LYS A 43 10.42 16.98 -11.99
C LYS A 43 11.30 16.54 -13.16
N LYS A 44 12.01 15.42 -13.03
CA LYS A 44 12.83 14.86 -14.11
C LYS A 44 11.97 14.29 -15.25
N MET A 45 10.84 13.67 -14.93
CA MET A 45 9.92 13.08 -15.91
C MET A 45 9.10 14.11 -16.66
N VAL A 46 8.58 15.12 -15.95
CA VAL A 46 7.59 16.08 -16.49
C VAL A 46 8.20 17.47 -16.74
N GLY A 47 9.41 17.73 -16.25
CA GLY A 47 10.14 18.99 -16.46
C GLY A 47 9.84 20.09 -15.43
N TYR A 48 8.86 19.90 -14.54
CA TYR A 48 8.54 20.84 -13.47
C TYR A 48 8.10 20.12 -12.19
N ALA A 49 8.20 20.81 -11.05
CA ALA A 49 7.77 20.28 -9.75
C ALA A 49 6.35 20.78 -9.41
N PRO A 50 5.34 19.91 -9.35
CA PRO A 50 3.96 20.30 -9.03
C PRO A 50 3.87 20.95 -7.64
N ALA A 51 3.21 22.10 -7.54
CA ALA A 51 3.10 22.85 -6.28
C ALA A 51 2.42 22.05 -5.16
N GLY A 52 1.45 21.20 -5.51
CA GLY A 52 0.77 20.31 -4.55
C GLY A 52 1.72 19.29 -3.92
N MET A 53 2.62 18.70 -4.70
CA MET A 53 3.62 17.77 -4.18
C MET A 53 4.62 18.47 -3.25
N LYS A 54 5.09 19.68 -3.60
CA LYS A 54 6.00 20.45 -2.74
C LYS A 54 5.42 20.68 -1.35
N LYS A 55 4.14 21.06 -1.30
CA LYS A 55 3.45 21.32 -0.03
C LYS A 55 3.27 20.03 0.79
N ALA A 56 2.97 18.91 0.13
CA ALA A 56 2.74 17.62 0.79
C ALA A 56 4.03 17.02 1.35
N GLU A 57 5.15 17.15 0.65
CA GLU A 57 6.46 16.65 1.06
C GLU A 57 6.90 17.21 2.42
N ASP A 58 6.67 18.51 2.66
CA ASP A 58 7.00 19.16 3.93
C ASP A 58 6.01 18.81 5.06
N THR A 59 4.80 18.34 4.73
CA THR A 59 3.72 18.13 5.70
C THR A 59 3.87 16.82 6.47
N TRP A 60 4.43 15.77 5.85
CA TRP A 60 4.54 14.45 6.47
C TRP A 60 5.86 13.77 6.12
N LYS A 61 6.68 13.53 7.15
CA LYS A 61 7.90 12.72 7.02
C LYS A 61 7.59 11.28 7.42
N ALA A 62 7.74 10.36 6.48
CA ALA A 62 7.51 8.96 6.74
C ALA A 62 8.48 8.44 7.83
N PRO A 63 7.99 7.68 8.83
CA PRO A 63 8.84 7.15 9.89
C PRO A 63 9.83 6.09 9.39
N MET A 64 9.57 5.48 8.23
CA MET A 64 10.43 4.47 7.60
C MET A 64 10.48 4.72 6.08
N PRO A 65 11.34 5.65 5.62
CA PRO A 65 11.51 5.90 4.19
C PRO A 65 12.07 4.66 3.48
N ASP A 66 11.64 4.45 2.24
CA ASP A 66 12.08 3.36 1.34
C ASP A 66 11.91 1.94 1.92
N TYR A 67 11.05 1.79 2.93
CA TYR A 67 10.76 0.52 3.62
C TYR A 67 12.02 -0.15 4.21
N ALA A 68 13.12 0.58 4.36
CA ALA A 68 14.37 0.08 4.90
C ALA A 68 14.43 0.32 6.41
N PRO A 69 14.82 -0.68 7.22
CA PRO A 69 15.17 -0.44 8.62
C PRO A 69 16.27 0.61 8.71
N SER A 70 16.11 1.57 9.62
CA SER A 70 17.09 2.65 9.86
C SER A 70 18.49 2.05 10.02
N GLY A 71 19.41 2.41 9.11
CA GLY A 71 20.80 1.91 9.09
C GLY A 71 21.11 0.79 8.08
N ARG A 72 20.14 0.35 7.25
CA ARG A 72 20.35 -0.64 6.16
C ARG A 72 19.94 -0.10 4.78
N GLU A 73 20.25 1.16 4.49
CA GLU A 73 20.00 1.78 3.17
C GLU A 73 20.73 1.08 2.00
N ARG A 74 21.70 0.20 2.30
CA ARG A 74 22.47 -0.63 1.35
C ARG A 74 22.25 -2.14 1.54
N ALA A 75 21.03 -2.54 1.87
CA ALA A 75 20.64 -3.95 1.81
C ALA A 75 20.70 -4.46 0.35
N SER A 76 21.12 -5.71 0.14
CA SER A 76 21.26 -6.29 -1.20
C SER A 76 19.90 -6.32 -1.93
N ILE A 77 19.88 -6.34 -3.27
CA ILE A 77 18.65 -6.32 -4.10
C ILE A 77 17.53 -7.29 -3.61
N PRO A 78 17.81 -8.52 -3.12
CA PRO A 78 16.79 -9.41 -2.57
C PRO A 78 16.23 -8.95 -1.21
N GLU A 79 17.05 -8.31 -0.39
CA GLU A 79 16.69 -7.88 0.96
C GLU A 79 15.72 -6.69 0.94
N GLN A 80 15.88 -5.77 -0.02
CA GLN A 80 14.93 -4.67 -0.22
C GLN A 80 13.55 -5.20 -0.64
N GLY A 81 13.49 -6.14 -1.58
CA GLY A 81 12.23 -6.77 -1.99
C GLY A 81 11.52 -7.51 -0.85
N LEU A 82 12.28 -8.15 0.04
CA LEU A 82 11.73 -8.78 1.25
C LEU A 82 11.10 -7.76 2.20
N HIS A 83 11.76 -6.63 2.45
CA HIS A 83 11.21 -5.57 3.29
C HIS A 83 9.93 -4.97 2.72
N TYR A 84 9.86 -4.78 1.39
CA TYR A 84 8.63 -4.38 0.70
C TYR A 84 7.50 -5.39 0.93
N LEU A 85 7.79 -6.69 0.78
CA LEU A 85 6.77 -7.73 0.97
C LEU A 85 6.29 -7.79 2.43
N PHE A 86 7.19 -7.67 3.41
CA PHE A 86 6.83 -7.59 4.82
C PHE A 86 5.98 -6.37 5.14
N SER A 87 6.33 -5.20 4.60
CA SER A 87 5.53 -3.98 4.75
C SER A 87 4.14 -4.15 4.14
N ALA A 88 4.04 -4.73 2.95
CA ALA A 88 2.76 -5.01 2.30
C ALA A 88 1.87 -5.95 3.14
N LEU A 89 2.44 -7.02 3.69
CA LEU A 89 1.72 -7.93 4.59
C LEU A 89 1.23 -7.21 5.85
N LEU A 90 2.09 -6.38 6.47
CA LEU A 90 1.73 -5.59 7.64
C LEU A 90 0.58 -4.63 7.33
N GLY A 91 0.63 -3.97 6.18
CA GLY A 91 -0.44 -3.09 5.69
C GLY A 91 -1.76 -3.82 5.48
N ILE A 92 -1.74 -5.02 4.88
CA ILE A 92 -2.95 -5.85 4.70
C ILE A 92 -3.57 -6.21 6.05
N VAL A 93 -2.74 -6.64 7.02
CA VAL A 93 -3.20 -6.99 8.37
C VAL A 93 -3.78 -5.77 9.08
N ALA A 94 -3.11 -4.62 8.99
CA ALA A 94 -3.57 -3.38 9.61
C ALA A 94 -4.90 -2.89 9.02
N CYS A 95 -5.02 -2.84 7.69
CA CYS A 95 -6.25 -2.43 7.00
C CYS A 95 -7.40 -3.41 7.23
N GLY A 96 -7.15 -4.71 7.06
CA GLY A 96 -8.15 -5.76 7.28
C GLY A 96 -8.60 -5.84 8.72
N GLY A 97 -7.65 -5.76 9.67
CA GLY A 97 -7.92 -5.72 11.10
C GLY A 97 -8.71 -4.48 11.49
N GLY A 98 -8.34 -3.30 11.00
CA GLY A 98 -9.06 -2.05 11.23
C GLY A 98 -10.50 -2.09 10.69
N ALA A 99 -10.68 -2.57 9.46
CA ALA A 99 -12.01 -2.75 8.87
C ALA A 99 -12.85 -3.76 9.67
N TYR A 100 -12.26 -4.87 10.11
CA TYR A 100 -12.94 -5.87 10.95
C TYR A 100 -13.35 -5.28 12.31
N LEU A 101 -12.44 -4.57 12.99
CA LEU A 101 -12.72 -3.93 14.27
C LEU A 101 -13.82 -2.87 14.14
N LEU A 102 -13.78 -2.07 13.08
CA LEU A 102 -14.81 -1.08 12.77
C LEU A 102 -16.17 -1.77 12.51
N ALA A 103 -16.19 -2.80 11.67
CA ALA A 103 -17.40 -3.57 11.39
C ALA A 103 -17.96 -4.21 12.67
N ARG A 104 -17.10 -4.79 13.52
CA ARG A 104 -17.48 -5.37 14.82
C ARG A 104 -18.03 -4.30 15.77
N TRP A 105 -17.44 -3.11 15.78
CA TRP A 105 -17.92 -2.00 16.61
C TRP A 105 -19.29 -1.48 16.15
N LEU A 106 -19.49 -1.33 14.85
CA LEU A 106 -20.77 -0.89 14.26
C LEU A 106 -21.87 -1.93 14.47
N THR A 107 -21.59 -3.21 14.26
CA THR A 107 -22.58 -4.30 14.41
C THR A 107 -22.90 -4.61 15.87
N ARG A 108 -21.98 -4.37 16.82
CA ARG A 108 -22.26 -4.47 18.26
C ARG A 108 -23.25 -3.43 18.77
N ARG A 109 -23.48 -2.33 18.05
CA ARG A 109 -24.47 -1.30 18.39
C ARG A 109 -25.85 -1.55 17.78
N GLY A 110 -25.98 -2.56 16.92
CA GLY A 110 -27.28 -3.00 16.42
C GLY A 110 -27.99 -3.85 17.46
N SER A 111 -28.89 -3.25 18.25
CA SER A 111 -29.92 -4.02 18.96
C SER A 111 -30.65 -4.91 17.93
N PRO A 112 -30.92 -6.20 18.24
CA PRO A 112 -31.75 -7.02 17.37
C PRO A 112 -33.07 -6.29 17.10
N PRO A 113 -33.64 -6.37 15.88
CA PRO A 113 -34.99 -5.89 15.65
C PRO A 113 -35.90 -6.56 16.68
N ALA A 114 -36.64 -5.76 17.45
CA ALA A 114 -37.61 -6.28 18.39
C ALA A 114 -38.59 -7.16 17.60
N ASP A 115 -38.58 -8.45 17.96
CA ASP A 115 -39.58 -9.47 17.70
C ASP A 115 -40.82 -8.95 16.96
N ARG A 116 -40.92 -9.23 15.65
CA ARG A 116 -42.19 -9.11 14.95
C ARG A 116 -43.00 -10.38 15.23
N ARG A 117 -43.45 -10.52 16.48
CA ARG A 117 -44.65 -11.31 16.81
C ARG A 117 -45.84 -10.57 16.23
N GLN A 118 -46.34 -11.09 15.12
CA GLN A 118 -47.75 -11.15 14.74
C GLN A 118 -47.87 -11.99 13.48
#